data_AF-A0A7L5RXY6-F1
#
_entry.id   AF-A0A7L5RXY6-F1
#
_cell.length_a   1.000
_cell.length_b   1.000
_cell.length_c   1.000
_cell.angle_alpha   90.00
_cell.angle_beta   90.00
_cell.angle_gamma   90.00
#
_symmetry.space_group_name_H-M   'P 1'
#
loop_
_entity.id
_entity.type
_entity.pdbx_description
1 polymer ?
#
loop_
_entity_poly.entity_id
_entity_poly.type
_entity_poly.pdbx_seq_one_letter_code
_entity_poly.pdbx_strand_id
1 'polypeptide(L)' 'MPWQAFADWIGMGEEPIVVRTWVERGYLPSLKVGRRLMVNVALLTKELLERE' A
#
# COMPACT_ATOMS: atom_id res chain seq x y z
N MET A 1 4.36 1.83 5.82
CA MET A 1 5.49 1.77 4.85
C MET A 1 5.25 2.78 3.75
N PRO A 2 6.25 3.52 3.21
CA PRO A 2 6.05 4.35 2.02
C PRO A 2 5.49 3.50 0.87
N TRP A 3 4.52 4.01 0.11
CA TRP A 3 3.88 3.19 -0.92
C TRP A 3 4.85 2.72 -2.01
N GLN A 4 5.91 3.48 -2.31
CA GLN A 4 6.96 3.07 -3.24
C GLN A 4 7.71 1.85 -2.73
N ALA A 5 8.14 1.90 -1.46
CA ALA A 5 8.79 0.75 -0.81
C ALA A 5 7.85 -0.46 -0.72
N PHE A 6 6.55 -0.23 -0.59
CA PHE A 6 5.56 -1.30 -0.66
C PHE A 6 5.46 -1.91 -2.07
N ALA A 7 5.53 -1.09 -3.13
CA ALA A 7 5.57 -1.57 -4.51
C ALA A 7 6.80 -2.46 -4.75
N ASP A 8 7.98 -2.02 -4.31
CA ASP A 8 9.20 -2.81 -4.40
C ASP A 8 9.07 -4.13 -3.62
N TRP A 9 8.49 -4.08 -2.42
CA TRP A 9 8.33 -5.24 -1.54
C TRP A 9 7.47 -6.36 -2.14
N ILE A 10 6.44 -6.00 -2.92
CA ILE A 10 5.54 -6.97 -3.57
C ILE A 10 5.96 -7.33 -5.01
N GLY A 11 7.15 -6.90 -5.45
CA GLY A 11 7.66 -7.18 -6.80
C GLY A 11 7.07 -6.30 -7.90
N MET A 12 6.48 -5.15 -7.56
CA MET A 12 5.91 -4.16 -8.49
C MET A 12 6.82 -2.93 -8.67
N GLY A 13 8.12 -3.06 -8.37
CA GLY A 13 9.08 -1.96 -8.46
C GLY A 13 9.27 -1.40 -9.89
N GLU A 14 9.10 -2.23 -10.90
CA GLU A 14 9.17 -1.81 -12.32
C GLU A 14 7.88 -1.12 -12.80
N GLU A 15 6.75 -1.33 -12.11
CA GLU A 15 5.45 -0.75 -12.45
C GLU A 15 4.77 -0.06 -11.24
N PRO A 16 5.44 0.91 -10.59
CA PRO A 16 4.95 1.49 -9.34
C PRO A 16 3.64 2.28 -9.52
N ILE A 17 3.30 2.69 -10.74
CA ILE A 17 2.05 3.39 -11.06
C ILE A 17 0.80 2.55 -10.75
N VAL A 18 0.90 1.22 -10.81
CA VAL A 18 -0.18 0.29 -10.47
C VAL A 18 -0.50 0.40 -8.99
N VAL A 19 0.52 0.30 -8.15
CA VAL A 19 0.39 0.41 -6.68
C VAL A 19 -0.08 1.81 -6.28
N ARG A 20 0.43 2.86 -6.92
CA ARG A 20 -0.06 4.22 -6.70
C ARG A 20 -1.57 4.32 -6.95
N THR A 21 -2.06 3.73 -8.04
CA THR A 21 -3.48 3.72 -8.38
C THR A 21 -4.32 2.99 -7.32
N TRP A 22 -3.82 1.88 -6.76
CA TRP A 22 -4.51 1.18 -5.67
C TRP A 22 -4.64 2.04 -4.41
N VAL A 23 -3.57 2.77 -4.06
CA VAL A 23 -3.62 3.68 -2.90
C VAL A 23 -4.57 4.84 -3.16
N GLU A 24 -4.51 5.48 -4.33
CA GLU A 24 -5.39 6.61 -4.68
C GLU A 24 -6.87 6.21 -4.76
N ARG A 25 -7.17 4.97 -5.19
CA ARG A 25 -8.53 4.41 -5.22
C ARG A 25 -9.00 3.84 -3.88
N GLY A 26 -8.15 3.85 -2.84
CA GLY A 26 -8.49 3.33 -1.52
C GLY A 26 -8.57 1.80 -1.42
N TYR A 27 -7.98 1.08 -2.37
CA TYR A 27 -7.89 -0.39 -2.32
C TYR A 27 -6.86 -0.89 -1.30
N LEU A 28 -5.87 -0.05 -0.98
CA LEU A 28 -4.90 -0.31 0.07
C LEU A 28 -5.18 0.61 1.26
N PRO A 29 -5.22 0.07 2.50
CA PRO A 29 -5.33 0.90 3.68
C PRO A 29 -4.08 1.79 3.75
N SER A 30 -4.30 3.10 3.77
CA SER A 30 -3.21 4.07 3.69
C SER A 30 -3.44 5.28 4.58
N LEU A 31 -2.35 5.91 4.99
CA LEU A 31 -2.35 7.12 5.81
C LEU A 31 -1.33 8.13 5.27
N LYS A 32 -1.69 9.41 5.37
CA LYS A 32 -0.77 10.50 5.07
C LYS A 32 0.05 10.83 6.32
N VAL A 33 1.37 10.70 6.22
CA VAL A 33 2.32 11.07 7.28
C VAL A 33 3.17 12.22 6.76
N GLY A 34 2.84 13.44 7.20
CA GLY A 34 3.41 14.67 6.65
C GLY A 34 3.11 14.81 5.16
N ARG A 35 4.17 14.80 4.34
CA ARG A 35 4.04 14.87 2.86
C ARG A 35 4.05 13.49 2.18
N ARG A 36 4.21 12.40 2.92
CA ARG A 36 4.33 11.05 2.37
C ARG A 36 3.04 10.27 2.55
N LEU A 37 2.70 9.47 1.54
CA LEU A 37 1.60 8.52 1.60
C LEU A 37 2.15 7.15 1.97
N MET A 38 1.59 6.55 3.01
CA MET A 38 2.08 5.33 3.62
C MET A 38 1.00 4.26 3.54
N VAL A 39 1.37 3.05 3.11
CA VAL A 39 0.52 1.86 3.24
C VAL A 39 0.56 1.39 4.70
N ASN A 40 -0.61 1.19 5.29
CA ASN A 40 -0.79 0.60 6.62
C ASN A 40 -0.76 -0.93 6.51
N VAL A 41 0.44 -1.48 6.43
CA VAL A 41 0.66 -2.93 6.23
C VAL A 41 0.03 -3.76 7.35
N ALA A 42 0.05 -3.27 8.60
CA ALA A 42 -0.55 -3.99 9.72
C ALA A 42 -2.07 -4.15 9.56
N LEU A 43 -2.77 -3.09 9.13
CA LEU A 43 -4.20 -3.15 8.84
C LEU A 43 -4.48 -4.05 7.62
N LEU A 44 -3.69 -3.92 6.55
CA LEU A 44 -3.82 -4.78 5.37
C LEU A 44 -3.73 -6.26 5.74
N THR A 45 -2.70 -6.66 6.49
CA THR A 45 -2.52 -8.05 6.92
C THR A 45 -3.71 -8.53 7.76
N LYS A 46 -4.19 -7.71 8.69
CA LYS A 46 -5.37 -8.03 9.50
C LYS A 46 -6.61 -8.25 8.62
N GLU A 47 -6.92 -7.32 7.72
CA GLU A 47 -8.07 -7.41 6.82
C GLU A 47 -8.01 -8.62 5.88
N LEU A 48 -6.80 -9.01 5.45
CA LEU A 48 -6.61 -10.18 4.60
C LEU A 48 -6.83 -11.49 5.36
N LEU A 49 -6.37 -11.59 6.61
CA LEU A 49 -6.60 -12.75 7.47
C LEU A 49 -8.07 -12.90 7.88
N GLU A 50 -8.79 -11.79 8.08
CA GLU A 50 -10.23 -11.80 8.40
C GLU A 50 -11.12 -12.19 7.20
N ARG A 51 -10.56 -12.21 5.97
CA ARG A 51 -11.27 -12.60 4.74
C ARG A 51 -11.07 -14.06 4.36
N GLU A 52 -10.30 -14.84 5.14
CA GLU A 52 -10.25 -16.31 5.05
C GLU A 52 -11.55 -16.95 5.56
#